data_AF-A0A090C2S2-F1
#
_entry.id   AF-A0A090C2S2-F1
#
_cell.length_a   1.000
_cell.length_b   1.000
_cell.length_c   1.000
_cell.angle_alpha   90.00
_cell.angle_beta   90.00
_cell.angle_gamma   90.00
#
_symmetry.space_group_name_H-M   'P 1'
#
loop_
_entity.id
_entity.type
_entity.pdbx_description
1 polymer ?
#
loop_
_entity_poly.entity_id
_entity_poly.type
_entity_poly.pdbx_seq_one_letter_code
_entity_poly.pdbx_strand_id
1 'polypeptide(L)'
;MWRILCSVCVTCLWIQWNQATCEQEEVTIAGSIQEFWDSGIRQLRAVAKREFRRSETKIHGARLLLSLRHLDRTPREPSPQMTSPVQPPDSQEEPALLTRLRIYQKPCTH
;
A
#
# COMPACT_ATOMS: atom_id res chain seq x y z
N MET A 1 0.44 0.03 -12.79
CA MET A 1 0.73 -0.68 -11.53
C MET A 1 1.44 0.25 -10.56
N TRP A 2 2.73 0.57 -10.76
CA TRP A 2 3.50 1.45 -9.86
C TRP A 2 2.80 2.77 -9.48
N ARG A 3 2.35 3.57 -10.47
CA ARG A 3 1.64 4.83 -10.19
C ARG A 3 0.39 4.68 -9.32
N ILE A 4 -0.36 3.58 -9.49
CA ILE A 4 -1.56 3.29 -8.71
C ILE A 4 -1.16 2.99 -7.26
N LEU A 5 -0.16 2.12 -7.09
CA LEU A 5 0.33 1.76 -5.75
C LEU A 5 0.97 2.96 -5.04
N CYS A 6 1.71 3.82 -5.73
CA CYS A 6 2.23 5.05 -5.15
C CYS A 6 1.10 6.00 -4.70
N SER A 7 0.06 6.16 -5.54
CA SER A 7 -1.10 6.98 -5.17
C SER A 7 -1.81 6.41 -3.94
N VAL A 8 -2.05 5.10 -3.91
CA VAL A 8 -2.66 4.42 -2.76
C VAL A 8 -1.79 4.57 -1.51
N CYS A 9 -0.47 4.41 -1.63
CA CYS A 9 0.47 4.55 -0.53
C CYS A 9 0.41 5.95 0.08
N VAL A 10 0.50 7.00 -0.75
CA VAL A 10 0.42 8.39 -0.28
C VAL A 10 -0.93 8.68 0.37
N THR A 11 -2.04 8.17 -0.20
CA THR A 11 -3.38 8.36 0.37
C THR A 11 -3.55 7.63 1.70
N CYS A 12 -3.12 6.36 1.81
CA CYS A 12 -3.19 5.60 3.06
C CYS A 12 -2.32 6.24 4.15
N LEU A 13 -1.08 6.61 3.81
CA LEU A 13 -0.17 7.28 4.74
C LEU A 13 -0.74 8.62 5.23
N TRP A 14 -1.40 9.37 4.35
CA TRP A 14 -2.06 10.62 4.70
C TRP A 14 -3.23 10.40 5.68
N ILE A 15 -4.10 9.43 5.40
CA ILE A 15 -5.25 9.10 6.27
C ILE A 15 -4.76 8.67 7.65
N GLN A 16 -3.82 7.73 7.69
CA GLN A 16 -3.22 7.20 8.92
C GLN A 16 -2.54 8.28 9.74
N TRP A 17 -1.85 9.20 9.08
CA TRP A 17 -1.21 10.30 9.79
C TRP A 17 -2.22 11.28 10.40
N ASN A 18 -3.34 11.55 9.72
CA ASN A 18 -4.42 12.36 10.28
C ASN A 18 -5.08 11.67 11.49
N GLN A 19 -5.31 10.36 11.41
CA GLN A 19 -5.87 9.56 12.51
C GLN A 19 -4.95 9.59 13.73
N ALA A 20 -3.65 9.38 13.54
CA ALA A 20 -2.67 9.43 14.63
C ALA A 20 -2.52 10.84 15.23
N THR A 21 -2.62 11.89 14.41
CA THR A 21 -2.27 13.26 14.82
C THR A 21 -3.45 14.11 15.29
N CYS A 22 -4.58 14.13 14.56
CA CYS A 22 -5.76 14.90 14.99
C CYS A 22 -6.78 14.03 15.79
N GLU A 23 -6.81 12.69 15.65
CA GLU A 23 -7.81 11.82 16.32
C GLU A 23 -7.25 10.97 17.48
N GLN A 24 -5.92 10.97 17.70
CA GLN A 24 -5.20 10.14 18.69
C GLN A 24 -5.51 8.63 18.59
N GLU A 25 -5.90 8.16 17.41
CA GLU A 25 -6.19 6.74 17.17
C GLU A 25 -4.88 5.94 17.08
N GLU A 26 -4.85 4.75 17.66
CA GLU A 26 -3.68 3.87 17.62
C GLU A 26 -3.55 3.21 16.24
N VAL A 27 -2.70 3.80 15.39
CA VAL A 27 -2.38 3.24 14.07
C VAL A 27 -1.26 2.22 14.22
N THR A 28 -1.60 0.94 14.05
CA THR A 28 -0.59 -0.14 14.04
C THR A 28 0.00 -0.33 12.65
N ILE A 29 1.30 -0.64 12.58
CA ILE A 29 2.00 -0.92 11.31
C ILE A 29 1.31 -2.08 10.54
N ALA A 30 0.87 -3.11 11.25
CA ALA A 30 0.17 -4.24 10.66
C ALA A 30 -1.16 -3.83 10.00
N GLY A 31 -1.97 -3.02 10.71
CA GLY A 31 -3.19 -2.42 10.16
C GLY A 31 -2.89 -1.55 8.95
N SER A 32 -1.85 -0.72 9.02
CA SER A 32 -1.45 0.16 7.92
C SER A 32 -1.08 -0.60 6.65
N ILE A 33 -0.31 -1.68 6.78
CA ILE A 33 0.07 -2.55 5.66
C ILE A 33 -1.16 -3.22 5.06
N GLN A 34 -2.08 -3.69 5.91
CA GLN A 34 -3.31 -4.34 5.47
C GLN A 34 -4.22 -3.38 4.70
N GLU A 35 -4.46 -2.16 5.22
CA GLU A 35 -5.26 -1.14 4.54
C GLU A 35 -4.69 -0.72 3.20
N PHE A 36 -3.36 -0.54 3.15
CA PHE A 36 -2.65 -0.25 1.90
C PHE A 36 -2.83 -1.39 0.90
N TRP A 37 -2.66 -2.63 1.35
CA TRP A 37 -2.78 -3.81 0.52
C TRP A 37 -4.20 -3.97 -0.04
N ASP A 38 -5.21 -3.90 0.81
CA ASP A 38 -6.63 -4.03 0.44
C ASP A 38 -7.04 -2.94 -0.55
N SER A 39 -6.64 -1.69 -0.29
CA SER A 39 -6.88 -0.57 -1.18
C SER A 39 -6.16 -0.73 -2.52
N GLY A 40 -4.91 -1.18 -2.49
CA GLY A 40 -4.08 -1.43 -3.67
C GLY A 40 -4.68 -2.51 -4.57
N ILE A 41 -4.99 -3.68 -4.01
CA ILE A 41 -5.60 -4.80 -4.73
C ILE A 41 -6.96 -4.40 -5.30
N ARG A 42 -7.79 -3.67 -4.53
CA ARG A 42 -9.09 -3.17 -5.00
C ARG A 42 -8.95 -2.27 -6.22
N GLN A 43 -8.03 -1.31 -6.20
CA GLN A 43 -7.80 -0.41 -7.35
C GLN A 43 -7.24 -1.16 -8.57
N LEU A 44 -6.28 -2.06 -8.37
CA LEU A 44 -5.73 -2.88 -9.44
C LEU A 44 -6.80 -3.78 -10.07
N ARG A 45 -7.70 -4.34 -9.27
CA ARG A 45 -8.84 -5.14 -9.74
C ARG A 45 -9.81 -4.31 -10.57
N ALA A 46 -10.06 -3.05 -10.21
CA ALA A 46 -10.88 -2.14 -11.00
C ALA A 46 -10.25 -1.86 -12.38
N VAL A 47 -8.94 -1.61 -12.42
CA VAL A 47 -8.19 -1.45 -13.69
C VAL A 47 -8.25 -2.72 -14.53
N ALA A 48 -8.01 -3.88 -13.92
CA ALA A 48 -8.05 -5.16 -14.63
C ALA A 48 -9.42 -5.44 -15.26
N LYS A 49 -10.51 -5.16 -14.53
CA LYS A 49 -11.88 -5.25 -15.06
C LYS A 49 -12.13 -4.26 -16.20
N ARG A 50 -11.64 -3.02 -16.10
CA ARG A 50 -11.76 -2.00 -17.14
C ARG A 50 -11.06 -2.44 -18.42
N GLU A 51 -9.82 -2.91 -18.32
CA GLU A 51 -9.05 -3.40 -19.48
C GLU A 51 -9.66 -4.67 -20.08
N PHE A 52 -10.22 -5.56 -19.25
CA PHE A 52 -10.89 -6.77 -19.74
C PHE A 52 -12.13 -6.48 -20.58
N ARG A 53 -12.84 -5.37 -20.32
CA ARG A 53 -14.04 -4.96 -21.07
C ARG A 53 -13.72 -4.32 -22.41
N ARG A 54 -12.47 -3.90 -22.65
CA ARG A 54 -12.04 -3.26 -23.90
C ARG A 54 -11.51 -4.32 -24.86
N SER A 55 -12.03 -4.38 -26.08
CA SER A 55 -11.62 -5.38 -27.07
C SER A 55 -10.11 -5.36 -27.34
N GLU A 56 -9.51 -4.18 -27.39
CA GLU A 56 -8.07 -3.96 -27.66
C GLU A 56 -7.16 -4.45 -26.52
N THR A 57 -7.59 -4.32 -25.26
CA THR A 57 -6.77 -4.64 -24.08
C THR A 57 -7.29 -5.82 -23.27
N LYS A 58 -8.26 -6.57 -23.81
CA LYS A 58 -8.93 -7.68 -23.14
C LYS A 58 -7.96 -8.73 -22.59
N ILE A 59 -6.95 -9.11 -23.36
CA ILE A 59 -5.93 -10.09 -22.96
C ILE A 59 -5.10 -9.55 -21.79
N HIS A 60 -4.73 -8.27 -21.82
CA HIS A 60 -4.02 -7.61 -20.72
C HIS A 60 -4.86 -7.58 -19.45
N GLY A 61 -6.16 -7.24 -19.57
CA GLY A 61 -7.10 -7.27 -18.46
C GLY A 61 -7.27 -8.68 -17.87
N ALA A 62 -7.40 -9.70 -18.72
CA ALA A 62 -7.51 -11.10 -18.29
C ALA A 62 -6.24 -11.58 -17.55
N ARG A 63 -5.06 -11.28 -18.10
CA ARG A 63 -3.77 -11.59 -17.48
C ARG A 63 -3.65 -10.92 -16.12
N LEU A 64 -3.97 -9.63 -16.03
CA LEU A 64 -3.92 -8.89 -14.77
C LEU A 64 -4.90 -9.44 -13.73
N LEU A 65 -6.12 -9.83 -14.12
CA LEU A 65 -7.08 -10.47 -13.22
C LEU A 65 -6.54 -11.80 -12.67
N LEU A 66 -5.91 -12.63 -13.51
CA LEU A 66 -5.30 -13.89 -13.08
C LEU A 66 -4.15 -13.63 -12.12
N SER A 67 -3.22 -12.72 -12.46
CA SER A 67 -2.11 -12.34 -11.59
C SER A 67 -2.59 -11.84 -10.24
N LEU A 68 -3.65 -11.03 -10.20
CA LEU A 68 -4.22 -10.54 -8.94
C LEU A 68 -4.81 -11.67 -8.08
N ARG A 69 -5.38 -12.74 -8.66
CA ARG A 69 -5.83 -13.90 -7.86
C ARG A 69 -4.67 -14.63 -7.19
N HIS A 70 -3.49 -14.62 -7.80
CA HIS A 70 -2.29 -15.19 -7.18
C HIS A 70 -1.75 -14.32 -6.05
N LEU A 71 -1.86 -13.00 -6.18
CA LEU A 71 -1.45 -12.05 -5.14
C LEU A 71 -2.43 -11.98 -3.96
N ASP A 72 -3.72 -12.16 -4.22
CA ASP A 72 -4.79 -12.17 -3.19
C ASP A 72 -4.79 -13.46 -2.36
N ARG A 73 -4.07 -14.50 -2.82
CA ARG A 73 -3.77 -15.65 -1.98
C ARG A 73 -2.71 -15.22 -0.98
N THR A 74 -3.09 -15.26 0.30
CA THR A 74 -2.23 -15.06 1.48
C THR A 74 -0.84 -15.65 1.23
N PRO A 75 0.25 -14.97 1.62
CA PRO A 75 1.59 -15.53 1.51
C PRO A 75 1.57 -16.92 2.16
N ARG A 76 1.80 -17.96 1.35
CA ARG A 76 2.00 -19.31 1.87
C ARG A 76 3.11 -19.19 2.91
N GLU A 77 2.86 -19.67 4.13
CA GLU A 77 3.86 -19.69 5.19
C GLU A 77 5.22 -20.08 4.60
N PRO A 78 6.27 -19.29 4.82
CA PRO A 78 7.59 -19.67 4.37
C PRO A 78 7.90 -21.02 5.02
N SER A 79 8.21 -22.03 4.19
CA SER A 79 8.75 -23.30 4.66
C SER A 79 9.87 -23.00 5.65
N PRO A 80 9.94 -23.67 6.81
CA PRO A 80 10.93 -23.36 7.83
C PRO A 80 12.31 -23.70 7.30
N GLN A 81 13.01 -22.73 6.74
CA GLN A 81 14.43 -22.81 6.43
C GLN A 81 15.14 -21.65 7.11
N MET A 82 15.63 -21.99 8.31
CA MET A 82 16.88 -21.56 8.93
C MET A 82 17.18 -20.05 8.89
N THR A 83 16.91 -19.41 10.02
CA THR A 83 17.41 -18.10 10.43
C THR A 83 18.90 -17.93 10.15
N SER A 84 19.25 -16.89 9.38
CA SER A 84 20.57 -16.27 9.37
C SER A 84 20.44 -14.87 9.98
N PRO A 85 21.12 -14.55 11.10
CA PRO A 85 21.00 -13.26 11.75
C PRO A 85 21.94 -12.25 11.09
N VAL A 86 21.41 -11.32 10.30
CA VAL A 86 22.15 -10.11 9.91
C VAL A 86 21.29 -8.89 10.25
N GLN A 87 21.73 -8.20 11.30
CA GLN A 87 21.18 -6.98 11.87
C GLN A 87 21.40 -5.79 10.91
N PRO A 88 20.44 -4.89 10.66
CA PRO A 88 20.73 -3.60 10.01
C PRO A 88 21.08 -2.52 11.05
N PRO A 89 21.96 -1.57 10.72
CA PRO A 89 22.36 -0.49 11.63
C PRO A 89 21.25 0.57 11.76
N ASP A 90 21.16 1.14 12.96
CA ASP A 90 20.43 2.36 13.27
C ASP A 90 20.74 3.47 12.25
N SER A 91 19.71 4.00 11.61
CA SER A 91 19.77 5.30 10.94
C SER A 91 18.42 5.99 11.13
N GLN A 92 18.36 6.79 12.20
CA GLN A 92 17.37 7.84 12.39
C GLN A 92 17.58 8.92 11.32
N GLU A 93 17.15 8.66 10.09
CA GLU A 93 16.96 9.70 9.10
C GLU A 93 15.46 9.84 8.93
N GLU A 94 14.88 10.99 9.31
CA GLU A 94 13.47 11.25 9.04
C GLU A 94 13.25 11.04 7.54
N PRO A 95 12.44 10.05 7.12
CA PRO A 95 12.31 9.75 5.70
C PRO A 95 11.80 11.01 5.01
N ALA A 96 12.50 11.45 3.96
CA ALA A 96 12.24 12.68 3.20
C ALA A 96 10.76 12.82 2.73
N LEU A 97 10.01 11.72 2.76
CA LEU A 97 8.57 11.67 2.59
C LEU A 97 7.80 12.43 3.68
N LEU A 98 8.17 12.32 4.96
CA LEU A 98 7.52 13.04 6.07
C LEU A 98 7.68 14.56 5.93
N THR A 99 8.88 15.03 5.56
CA THR A 99 9.14 16.46 5.32
C THR A 99 8.30 17.01 4.16
N ARG A 100 8.08 16.20 3.11
CA ARG A 100 7.22 16.61 1.98
C ARG A 100 5.73 16.58 2.32
N LEU A 101 5.29 15.69 3.20
CA LEU A 101 3.89 15.59 3.60
C LEU A 101 3.47 16.75 4.50
N ARG A 102 4.38 17.28 5.33
CA ARG A 102 4.16 18.49 6.15
C ARG A 102 3.72 19.72 5.34
N ILE A 103 4.14 19.84 4.07
CA ILE A 103 3.79 20.98 3.20
C ILE A 103 2.28 21.03 2.90
N TYR A 104 1.59 19.89 2.95
CA TYR A 104 0.15 19.79 2.67
C TYR A 104 -0.71 19.76 3.94
N GLN A 105 -0.10 19.87 5.12
CA GLN A 105 -0.78 19.84 6.41
C GLN A 105 -1.71 21.04 6.56
N LYS A 106 -3.01 20.78 6.77
CA LYS A 106 -3.95 21.83 7.23
C LYS A 106 -3.79 22.00 8.75
N PRO A 107 -3.81 23.23 9.28
CA PRO A 107 -3.85 23.43 10.72
C PRO A 107 -5.16 22.83 11.29
N CYS A 108 -5.08 21.90 12.26
CA CYS A 108 -6.28 21.46 12.99
C CYS A 108 -6.78 22.72 13.74
N THR A 109 -7.96 23.25 13.42
CA THR A 109 -8.61 24.32 14.20
C THR A 109 -9.17 23.70 15.47
N HIS A 110 -8.64 24.15 16.62
CA HIS A 110 -9.12 23.77 17.95
C HIS A 110 -10.38 24.54 18.34
#